data_AF-A0A387FQD9-F1
#
_entry.id   AF-A0A387FQD9-F1
#
_cell.length_a   1.000
_cell.length_b   1.000
_cell.length_c   1.000
_cell.angle_alpha   90.00
_cell.angle_beta   90.00
_cell.angle_gamma   90.00
#
_symmetry.space_group_name_H-M   'P 1'
#
loop_
_entity.id
_entity.type
_entity.pdbx_description
1 polymer ?
#
loop_
_entity_poly.entity_id
_entity_poly.type
_entity_poly.pdbx_seq_one_letter_code
_entity_poly.pdbx_strand_id
1 'polypeptide(L)'
;MADEDKDLLDALVRKRVSLVSTVSALTAKALKLAQAISGVDMDILRLELEISRNAPSTQLVQELHESQENAARMRAAHDDCLEEIAAAEEEVADVDRQIAVARQD
;
A
#
# COMPACT_ATOMS: atom_id res chain seq x y z
N MET A 1 31.77 11.10 -23.35
CA MET A 1 30.72 12.12 -23.47
C MET A 1 29.48 11.55 -24.15
N ALA A 2 29.27 11.64 -25.48
CA ALA A 2 27.99 11.21 -26.06
C ALA A 2 27.56 9.75 -25.80
N ASP A 3 28.51 8.82 -25.62
CA ASP A 3 28.23 7.41 -25.29
C ASP A 3 27.96 7.20 -23.77
N GLU A 4 28.62 7.98 -22.90
CA GLU A 4 28.42 7.94 -21.45
C GLU A 4 27.07 8.57 -21.05
N ASP A 5 26.66 9.66 -21.71
CA ASP A 5 25.36 10.31 -21.48
C ASP A 5 24.20 9.40 -21.91
N LYS A 6 24.41 8.64 -22.99
CA LYS A 6 23.47 7.62 -23.46
C LYS A 6 23.37 6.45 -22.48
N ASP A 7 24.49 5.95 -21.98
CA ASP A 7 24.51 4.87 -20.98
C ASP A 7 23.84 5.30 -19.66
N LEU A 8 24.07 6.55 -19.24
CA LEU A 8 23.40 7.14 -18.07
C LEU A 8 21.89 7.25 -18.28
N LEU A 9 21.46 7.75 -19.43
CA LEU A 9 20.04 7.85 -19.76
C LEU A 9 19.36 6.47 -19.79
N ASP A 10 20.01 5.47 -20.39
CA ASP A 10 19.51 4.09 -20.41
C ASP A 10 19.40 3.50 -18.99
N ALA A 11 20.36 3.79 -18.11
CA ALA A 11 20.32 3.38 -16.71
C ALA A 11 19.14 4.03 -15.95
N LEU A 12 18.92 5.34 -16.15
CA LEU A 12 17.82 6.08 -15.53
C LEU A 12 16.46 5.56 -16.02
N VAL A 13 16.30 5.29 -17.31
CA VAL A 13 15.06 4.73 -17.87
C VAL A 13 14.77 3.34 -17.29
N ARG A 14 15.79 2.46 -17.16
CA ARG A 14 15.62 1.15 -16.51
C ARG A 14 15.22 1.29 -15.06
N LYS A 15 15.85 2.22 -14.32
CA LYS A 15 15.48 2.52 -12.93
C LYS A 15 14.03 2.97 -12.82
N ARG A 16 13.59 3.88 -13.69
CA ARG A 16 12.19 4.35 -13.76
C ARG A 16 11.21 3.21 -13.97
N VAL A 17 11.47 2.32 -14.93
CA VAL A 17 10.60 1.15 -15.20
C VAL A 17 10.52 0.24 -13.98
N SER A 18 11.65 0.00 -13.30
CA SER A 18 11.66 -0.77 -12.05
C SER A 18 10.83 -0.12 -10.95
N LEU A 19 10.98 1.19 -10.74
CA LEU A 19 10.22 1.92 -9.71
C LEU A 19 8.71 1.92 -9.99
N VAL A 20 8.30 2.12 -11.25
CA VAL A 20 6.88 2.04 -11.63
C VAL A 20 6.32 0.65 -11.38
N SER A 21 7.10 -0.40 -11.59
CA SER A 21 6.72 -1.78 -11.24
C SER A 21 6.52 -1.93 -9.72
N THR A 22 7.42 -1.38 -8.91
CA THR A 22 7.30 -1.33 -7.45
C THR A 22 6.04 -0.60 -7.00
N VAL A 23 5.80 0.62 -7.51
CA VAL A 23 4.58 1.41 -7.19
C VAL A 23 3.32 0.63 -7.54
N SER A 24 3.31 -0.06 -8.70
CA SER A 24 2.17 -0.88 -9.13
C SER A 24 1.92 -2.06 -8.18
N ALA A 25 2.98 -2.74 -7.74
CA ALA A 25 2.89 -3.86 -6.81
C ALA A 25 2.40 -3.40 -5.42
N LEU A 26 2.92 -2.27 -4.92
CA LEU A 26 2.51 -1.68 -3.66
C LEU A 26 1.06 -1.22 -3.71
N THR A 27 0.65 -0.55 -4.80
CA THR A 27 -0.75 -0.14 -5.01
C THR A 27 -1.69 -1.34 -5.02
N ALA A 28 -1.31 -2.45 -5.67
CA ALA A 28 -2.09 -3.68 -5.66
C ALA A 28 -2.19 -4.29 -4.25
N LYS A 29 -1.10 -4.27 -3.48
CA LYS A 29 -1.07 -4.72 -2.09
C LYS A 29 -1.98 -3.86 -1.20
N ALA A 30 -1.90 -2.53 -1.31
CA ALA A 30 -2.76 -1.59 -0.60
C ALA A 30 -4.23 -1.82 -0.92
N LEU A 31 -4.60 -1.97 -2.20
CA LEU A 31 -5.97 -2.26 -2.61
C LEU A 31 -6.49 -3.57 -2.01
N LYS A 32 -5.67 -4.63 -2.01
CA LYS A 32 -6.04 -5.91 -1.40
C LYS A 32 -6.26 -5.78 0.10
N LEU A 33 -5.42 -5.01 0.80
CA LEU A 33 -5.57 -4.73 2.23
C LEU A 33 -6.86 -3.95 2.49
N ALA A 34 -7.15 -2.89 1.71
CA ALA A 34 -8.38 -2.12 1.84
C ALA A 34 -9.65 -2.96 1.66
N GLN A 35 -9.65 -3.86 0.67
CA GLN A 35 -10.74 -4.82 0.47
C GLN A 35 -10.90 -5.77 1.66
N ALA A 36 -9.79 -6.28 2.18
CA ALA A 36 -9.81 -7.22 3.30
C ALA A 36 -10.23 -6.53 4.62
N ILE A 37 -9.79 -5.28 4.86
CA ILE A 37 -10.26 -4.44 5.98
C ILE A 37 -11.77 -4.27 5.91
N SER A 38 -12.31 -3.96 4.72
CA SER A 38 -13.75 -3.81 4.52
C SER A 38 -14.51 -5.09 4.89
N GLY A 39 -13.96 -6.27 4.57
CA GLY A 39 -14.53 -7.56 4.98
C GLY A 39 -14.57 -7.72 6.50
N VAL A 40 -13.46 -7.44 7.19
CA VAL A 40 -13.38 -7.55 8.65
C VAL A 40 -14.29 -6.53 9.33
N ASP A 41 -14.40 -5.31 8.80
CA ASP A 41 -15.29 -4.28 9.36
C ASP A 41 -16.77 -4.68 9.27
N MET A 42 -17.16 -5.38 8.20
CA MET A 42 -18.51 -5.96 8.09
C MET A 42 -18.75 -7.07 9.12
N ASP A 43 -17.74 -7.89 9.40
CA ASP A 43 -17.82 -8.93 10.43
C ASP A 43 -17.89 -8.34 11.84
N ILE A 44 -17.11 -7.29 12.13
CA ILE A 44 -17.19 -6.52 13.39
C ILE A 44 -18.62 -5.99 13.56
N LEU A 45 -19.19 -5.33 12.56
CA LEU A 45 -20.54 -4.80 12.62
C LEU A 45 -21.59 -5.90 12.84
N ARG A 46 -21.43 -7.06 12.18
CA ARG A 46 -22.29 -8.23 12.41
C ARG A 46 -22.25 -8.66 13.88
N LEU A 47 -21.05 -8.78 14.45
CA LEU A 47 -20.85 -9.21 15.84
C LEU A 47 -21.42 -8.21 16.85
N GLU A 48 -21.19 -6.91 16.64
CA GLU A 48 -21.77 -5.85 17.47
C GLU A 48 -23.30 -5.88 17.46
N LEU A 49 -23.90 -6.10 16.28
CA LEU A 49 -25.36 -6.23 16.15
C LEU A 49 -25.89 -7.48 16.84
N GLU A 50 -25.17 -8.61 16.77
CA GLU A 50 -25.56 -9.86 17.43
C GLU A 50 -25.51 -9.72 18.96
N ILE A 51 -24.44 -9.09 19.48
CA ILE A 51 -24.28 -8.75 20.90
C ILE A 51 -25.34 -7.74 21.36
N SER A 52 -25.75 -6.81 20.51
CA SER A 52 -26.80 -5.85 20.88
C SER A 52 -28.21 -6.47 20.90
N ARG A 53 -28.45 -7.50 20.07
CA ARG A 53 -29.78 -8.15 19.93
C ARG A 53 -29.98 -9.29 20.92
N ASN A 54 -28.89 -9.94 21.33
CA ASN A 54 -28.90 -11.06 22.27
C ASN A 54 -28.13 -10.68 23.55
N ALA A 55 -28.20 -11.49 24.60
CA ALA A 55 -27.28 -11.29 25.71
C ALA A 55 -25.84 -11.61 25.26
N PRO A 56 -24.83 -10.76 25.55
CA PRO A 56 -23.45 -11.04 25.20
C PRO A 56 -23.01 -12.38 25.77
N SER A 57 -22.50 -13.25 24.90
CA SER A 57 -21.79 -14.46 25.31
C SER A 57 -20.29 -14.18 25.34
N THR A 58 -19.55 -14.87 26.21
CA THR A 58 -18.09 -14.76 26.28
C THR A 58 -17.44 -15.03 24.91
N GLN A 59 -17.99 -15.98 24.15
CA GLN A 59 -17.51 -16.32 22.81
C GLN A 59 -17.69 -15.15 21.82
N LEU A 60 -18.85 -14.50 21.80
CA LEU A 60 -19.10 -13.37 20.91
C LEU A 60 -18.22 -12.17 21.24
N VAL A 61 -18.03 -11.88 22.54
CA VAL A 61 -17.15 -10.79 22.99
C VAL A 61 -15.69 -11.06 22.59
N GLN A 62 -15.24 -12.32 22.70
CA GLN A 62 -13.90 -12.71 22.27
C GLN A 62 -13.73 -12.60 20.76
N GLU A 63 -14.68 -13.12 19.96
CA GLU A 63 -14.64 -13.04 18.49
C GLU A 63 -14.63 -11.58 17.99
N LEU A 64 -15.40 -10.71 18.65
CA LEU A 64 -15.39 -9.27 18.36
C LEU A 64 -14.02 -8.65 18.64
N HIS A 65 -13.41 -8.98 19.79
CA HIS A 65 -12.09 -8.45 20.15
C HIS A 65 -11.01 -8.91 19.16
N GLU A 66 -10.99 -10.20 18.82
CA GLU A 66 -10.06 -10.76 17.84
C GLU A 66 -10.21 -10.11 16.46
N SER A 67 -11.45 -9.85 16.04
CA SER A 67 -11.75 -9.18 14.77
C SER A 67 -11.28 -7.72 14.78
N GLN A 68 -11.48 -7.00 15.88
CA GLN A 68 -11.01 -5.62 16.07
C GLN A 68 -9.48 -5.53 16.07
N GLU A 69 -8.79 -6.43 16.78
CA GLU A 69 -7.32 -6.51 16.75
C GLU A 69 -6.80 -6.80 15.34
N ASN A 70 -7.46 -7.73 14.63
CA ASN A 70 -7.10 -8.04 13.26
C ASN A 70 -7.27 -6.82 12.33
N ALA A 71 -8.40 -6.11 12.42
CA ALA A 71 -8.64 -4.89 11.66
C ALA A 71 -7.58 -3.82 11.97
N ALA A 72 -7.19 -3.64 13.23
CA ALA A 72 -6.15 -2.69 13.63
C ALA A 72 -4.79 -3.02 12.99
N ARG A 73 -4.36 -4.31 13.02
CA ARG A 73 -3.12 -4.75 12.36
C ARG A 73 -3.17 -4.53 10.85
N MET A 74 -4.30 -4.80 10.23
CA MET A 74 -4.45 -4.63 8.78
C MET A 74 -4.44 -3.17 8.36
N ARG A 75 -5.03 -2.27 9.17
CA ARG A 75 -4.95 -0.82 8.95
C ARG A 75 -3.51 -0.32 9.06
N ALA A 76 -2.77 -0.73 10.09
CA ALA A 76 -1.35 -0.39 10.21
C ALA A 76 -0.56 -0.85 8.97
N ALA A 77 -0.73 -2.11 8.54
CA ALA A 77 -0.07 -2.61 7.35
C ALA A 77 -0.50 -1.90 6.04
N HIS A 78 -1.73 -1.39 5.99
CA HIS A 78 -2.22 -0.59 4.87
C HIS A 78 -1.57 0.79 4.86
N ASP A 79 -1.47 1.44 6.02
CA ASP A 79 -0.82 2.74 6.17
C ASP A 79 0.68 2.65 5.82
N ASP A 80 1.37 1.61 6.28
CA ASP A 80 2.76 1.31 5.87
C ASP A 80 2.88 1.20 4.35
N CYS A 81 1.92 0.54 3.68
CA CYS A 81 1.94 0.46 2.21
C CYS A 81 1.74 1.83 1.55
N LEU A 82 0.92 2.71 2.12
CA LEU A 82 0.73 4.06 1.59
C LEU A 82 1.99 4.90 1.74
N GLU A 83 2.70 4.78 2.86
CA GLU A 83 3.99 5.43 3.06
C GLU A 83 5.05 4.93 2.06
N GLU A 84 5.13 3.61 1.85
CA GLU A 84 6.02 3.00 0.86
C GLU A 84 5.69 3.47 -0.58
N ILE A 85 4.40 3.62 -0.92
CA ILE A 85 3.96 4.17 -2.22
C ILE A 85 4.44 5.60 -2.38
N ALA A 86 4.18 6.47 -1.38
CA ALA A 86 4.55 7.87 -1.45
C ALA A 86 6.06 8.05 -1.64
N ALA A 87 6.87 7.28 -0.92
CA ALA A 87 8.33 7.30 -1.07
C ALA A 87 8.77 6.83 -2.47
N ALA A 88 8.18 5.77 -2.99
CA ALA A 88 8.49 5.26 -4.33
C ALA A 88 8.06 6.25 -5.44
N GLU A 89 6.93 6.93 -5.28
CA GLU A 89 6.46 7.98 -6.19
C GLU A 89 7.38 9.20 -6.19
N GLU A 90 7.90 9.61 -5.02
CA GLU A 90 8.90 10.66 -4.91
C GLU A 90 10.19 10.27 -5.65
N GLU A 91 10.66 9.03 -5.50
CA GLU A 91 11.85 8.55 -6.21
C GLU A 91 11.63 8.50 -7.74
N VAL A 92 10.42 8.12 -8.21
CA VAL A 92 10.06 8.22 -9.62
C VAL A 92 10.16 9.67 -10.11
N ALA A 93 9.64 10.63 -9.34
CA ALA A 93 9.70 12.04 -9.70
C ALA A 93 11.14 12.57 -9.78
N ASP A 94 12.03 12.12 -8.88
CA ASP A 94 13.47 12.42 -8.94
C ASP A 94 14.14 11.87 -10.19
N VAL A 95 13.86 10.61 -10.54
CA VAL A 95 14.40 9.99 -11.74
C VAL A 95 13.86 10.69 -13.00
N ASP A 96 12.58 11.07 -13.01
CA ASP A 96 11.99 11.82 -14.12
C ASP A 96 12.64 13.19 -14.32
N ARG A 97 13.01 13.89 -13.22
CA ARG A 97 13.81 15.12 -13.29
C ARG A 97 15.21 14.86 -13.89
N GLN A 98 15.89 13.80 -13.46
CA GLN A 98 17.23 13.46 -13.96
C GLN A 98 17.19 13.10 -15.45
N ILE A 99 16.19 12.33 -15.89
CA ILE A 99 15.97 12.00 -17.30
C ILE A 99 15.73 13.27 -18.12
N ALA A 100 14.94 14.22 -17.60
CA ALA A 100 14.67 15.47 -18.30
C ALA A 100 15.95 16.30 -18.51
N VAL A 101 16.81 16.38 -17.51
CA VAL A 101 18.13 17.05 -17.63
C VAL A 101 19.01 16.35 -18.66
N ALA A 102 19.16 15.03 -18.55
CA ALA A 102 19.99 14.22 -19.47
C ALA A 102 19.49 14.21 -20.93
N ARG A 103 18.28 14.68 -21.21
CA ARG A 103 17.72 14.82 -22.57
C ARG A 103 17.87 16.22 -23.15
N GLN A 104 18.24 17.21 -22.32
CA GLN A 104 18.41 18.61 -22.73
C GLN A 104 19.87 18.95 -23.07
N ASP A 105 20.81 18.15 -22.60
CA ASP A 105 22.24 18.17 -22.94
C ASP A 105 22.53 17.35 -24.23
#